data_AF-A0A963JGA6-F1
#
_entry.id   AF-A0A963JGA6-F1
#
_cell.length_a   1.000
_cell.length_b   1.000
_cell.length_c   1.000
_cell.angle_alpha   90.00
_cell.angle_beta   90.00
_cell.angle_gamma   90.00
#
_symmetry.space_group_name_H-M   'P 1'
#
loop_
_entity.id
_entity.type
_entity.pdbx_description
1 polymer ?
#
loop_
_entity_poly.entity_id
_entity_poly.type
_entity_poly.pdbx_seq_one_letter_code
_entity_poly.pdbx_strand_id
1 'polypeptide(L)'
;MRWFEHCDKHALPEVGGKCASLGELIAMGVRVPPGFAVTTHGCMRFLHDAGIVPEIARLLQGRSADDLDALEQASAEIRAMIESR
;
A
#
# COMPACT_ATOMS: atom_id res chain seq x y z
N MET A 1 -7.06 1.84 10.48
CA MET A 1 -5.92 2.76 10.71
C MET A 1 -5.27 2.38 12.02
N ARG A 2 -3.97 2.64 12.18
CA ARG A 2 -3.22 2.29 13.38
C ARG A 2 -2.21 3.39 13.72
N TRP A 3 -2.19 3.86 14.97
CA TRP A 3 -1.23 4.88 15.40
C TRP A 3 0.20 4.33 15.40
N PHE A 4 1.19 5.16 15.07
CA PHE A 4 2.60 4.73 15.00
C PHE A 4 3.11 4.15 16.31
N GLU A 5 2.66 4.67 17.45
CA GLU A 5 2.98 4.17 18.80
C GLU A 5 2.57 2.71 19.01
N HIS A 6 1.62 2.20 18.21
CA HIS A 6 1.15 0.83 18.24
C HIS A 6 1.69 -0.02 17.08
N CYS A 7 2.54 0.52 16.21
CA CYS A 7 3.08 -0.18 15.04
C CYS A 7 4.39 -0.91 15.36
N ASP A 8 4.33 -1.93 16.23
CA ASP A 8 5.51 -2.77 16.52
C ASP A 8 5.82 -3.77 15.37
N LYS A 9 6.87 -4.58 15.52
CA LYS A 9 7.24 -5.65 14.58
C LYS A 9 6.11 -6.64 14.25
N HIS A 10 5.12 -6.80 15.12
CA HIS A 10 3.97 -7.68 14.89
C HIS A 10 2.92 -7.02 13.99
N ALA A 11 2.92 -5.70 13.87
CA ALA A 11 2.05 -4.95 12.97
C ALA A 11 2.49 -5.02 11.49
N LEU A 12 3.64 -5.62 11.16
CA LEU A 12 4.17 -5.67 9.80
C LEU A 12 3.16 -6.15 8.72
N PRO A 13 2.35 -7.21 8.95
CA PRO A 13 1.32 -7.63 7.98
C PRO A 13 0.18 -6.61 7.80
N GLU A 14 -0.04 -5.77 8.82
CA GLU A 14 -1.14 -4.80 8.86
C GLU A 14 -0.74 -3.43 8.31
N VAL A 15 0.51 -2.99 8.51
CA VAL A 15 0.94 -1.61 8.18
C VAL A 15 2.16 -1.54 7.25
N GLY A 16 2.78 -2.68 6.95
CA GLY A 16 4.01 -2.77 6.17
C GLY A 16 5.28 -2.43 6.96
N GLY A 17 6.43 -2.74 6.37
CA GLY A 17 7.73 -2.61 7.04
C GLY A 17 8.09 -1.19 7.47
N LYS A 18 7.76 -0.17 6.67
CA LYS A 18 8.09 1.23 6.97
C LYS A 18 7.39 1.73 8.24
N CYS A 19 6.08 1.51 8.34
CA CYS A 19 5.28 1.93 9.50
C CYS A 19 5.65 1.11 10.75
N ALA A 20 5.95 -0.18 10.59
CA ALA A 20 6.46 -1.00 11.70
C ALA A 20 7.82 -0.48 12.20
N SER A 21 8.75 -0.12 11.31
CA SER A 21 10.02 0.48 11.71
C SER A 21 9.85 1.83 12.42
N LEU A 22 8.88 2.66 12.03
CA LEU A 22 8.58 3.90 12.74
C LEU A 22 8.11 3.65 14.18
N GLY A 23 7.26 2.63 14.41
CA GLY A 23 6.83 2.28 15.77
C GLY A 23 7.97 1.72 16.62
N GLU A 24 8.88 0.93 16.04
CA GLU A 24 10.10 0.48 16.75
C GLU A 24 11.00 1.67 17.15
N LEU A 25 11.16 2.68 16.28
CA LEU A 25 11.90 3.90 16.61
C LEU A 25 11.27 4.67 17.78
N ILE A 26 9.94 4.79 17.80
CA ILE A 26 9.20 5.38 18.93
C ILE A 26 9.46 4.59 20.21
N ALA A 27 9.39 3.26 20.15
CA ALA A 27 9.65 2.38 21.29
C ALA A 27 11.08 2.50 21.83
N MET A 28 12.06 2.85 20.98
CA MET A 28 13.44 3.14 21.34
C MET A 28 13.65 4.57 21.88
N GLY A 29 12.59 5.38 21.99
CA GLY A 29 12.66 6.76 22.47
C GLY A 29 13.15 7.78 21.43
N VAL A 30 13.21 7.39 20.15
CA VAL A 30 13.52 8.33 19.07
C VAL A 30 12.32 9.23 18.84
N ARG A 31 12.57 10.54 18.70
CA ARG A 31 11.52 11.53 18.39
C ARG A 31 11.04 11.35 16.95
N VAL A 32 9.89 10.70 16.81
CA VAL A 32 9.14 10.59 15.54
C VAL A 32 7.93 11.54 15.62
N PRO A 33 7.61 12.31 14.56
CA PRO A 33 6.39 13.12 14.53
C PRO A 33 5.13 12.27 14.76
N PRO A 34 4.10 12.81 15.43
CA PRO A 34 2.85 12.08 15.65
C PRO A 34 2.18 11.74 14.31
N GLY A 35 1.60 10.54 14.21
CA GLY A 35 0.95 10.08 12.99
C GLY A 35 0.40 8.66 13.08
N PHE A 36 -0.20 8.22 11.99
CA PHE A 36 -0.84 6.91 11.87
C PHE A 36 -0.57 6.27 10.50
N ALA A 37 -0.68 4.96 10.44
CA ALA A 37 -0.66 4.17 9.23
C ALA A 37 -2.08 3.86 8.74
N VAL A 38 -2.30 4.02 7.43
CA VAL A 38 -3.39 3.36 6.72
C VAL A 38 -3.05 1.88 6.63
N THR A 39 -3.96 1.02 7.05
CA THR A 39 -3.69 -0.43 7.12
C THR A 39 -3.81 -1.06 5.74
N THR A 40 -3.13 -2.18 5.53
CA THR A 40 -3.24 -3.03 4.34
C THR A 40 -4.70 -3.41 4.09
N HIS A 41 -5.44 -3.75 5.15
CA HIS A 41 -6.88 -3.97 5.07
C HIS A 41 -7.65 -2.75 4.54
N GLY A 42 -7.36 -1.54 5.04
CA GLY A 42 -8.00 -0.32 4.58
C GLY A 42 -7.71 -0.01 3.11
N CYS A 43 -6.46 -0.17 2.68
CA CYS A 43 -6.05 -0.02 1.28
C CYS A 43 -6.76 -1.04 0.37
N MET A 44 -6.74 -2.32 0.73
CA MET A 44 -7.39 -3.38 -0.04
C MET A 44 -8.89 -3.18 -0.13
N ARG A 45 -9.54 -2.75 0.96
CA ARG A 45 -10.95 -2.42 0.96
C ARG A 45 -11.27 -1.28 -0.01
N PHE A 46 -10.48 -0.20 -0.02
CA PHE A 46 -10.64 0.87 -1.01
C PHE A 46 -10.55 0.34 -2.44
N LEU A 47 -9.52 -0.46 -2.76
CA LEU A 47 -9.35 -1.00 -4.11
C LEU A 47 -10.50 -1.92 -4.53
N HIS A 48 -11.03 -2.70 -3.59
CA HIS A 48 -12.18 -3.58 -3.83
C HIS A 48 -13.47 -2.78 -4.03
N ASP A 49 -13.79 -1.87 -3.10
CA ASP A 49 -15.03 -1.08 -3.12
C ASP A 49 -15.05 -0.13 -4.33
N ALA A 50 -13.89 0.35 -4.80
CA ALA A 50 -13.75 1.15 -6.01
C ALA A 50 -13.78 0.35 -7.33
N GLY A 51 -13.86 -0.99 -7.25
CA GLY A 51 -13.85 -1.89 -8.41
C GLY A 51 -12.53 -1.95 -9.16
N ILE A 52 -11.41 -1.54 -8.53
CA ILE A 52 -10.11 -1.41 -9.20
C ILE A 52 -9.39 -2.78 -9.28
N VAL A 53 -9.57 -3.65 -8.29
CA VAL A 53 -8.93 -4.99 -8.25
C VAL A 53 -9.17 -5.80 -9.54
N PRO A 54 -10.40 -5.98 -10.06
CA PRO A 54 -10.61 -6.72 -11.31
C PRO A 54 -9.96 -6.03 -12.52
N GLU A 55 -9.92 -4.69 -12.56
CA GLU A 55 -9.27 -3.96 -13.65
C GLU A 55 -7.75 -4.13 -13.63
N ILE A 56 -7.11 -4.13 -12.45
CA ILE A 56 -5.68 -4.47 -12.32
C ILE A 56 -5.42 -5.86 -12.90
N ALA A 57 -6.24 -6.85 -12.52
CA ALA A 57 -6.07 -8.23 -13.01
C ALA A 57 -6.22 -8.30 -14.53
N ARG A 58 -7.23 -7.63 -15.11
CA ARG A 58 -7.46 -7.56 -16.55
C ARG A 58 -6.29 -6.90 -17.28
N LEU A 59 -5.77 -5.79 -16.74
CA LEU A 59 -4.66 -5.06 -17.36
C LEU A 59 -3.36 -5.87 -17.33
N LEU A 60 -3.11 -6.66 -16.30
CA LEU A 60 -1.89 -7.48 -16.19
C LEU A 60 -1.99 -8.85 -16.87
N GLN A 61 -3.20 -9.30 -17.21
CA GLN A 61 -3.42 -10.63 -17.79
C GLN A 61 -2.66 -10.82 -19.10
N GLY A 62 -1.83 -11.87 -19.16
CA GLY A 62 -1.10 -12.25 -20.37
C GLY A 62 0.08 -11.36 -20.73
N ARG A 63 0.43 -10.36 -19.88
CA ARG A 63 1.62 -9.54 -20.08
C ARG A 63 2.87 -10.26 -19.59
N SER A 64 3.96 -10.12 -20.34
CA SER A 64 5.28 -10.60 -19.91
C SER A 64 5.87 -9.64 -18.87
N ALA A 65 6.57 -10.20 -17.88
CA ALA A 65 7.34 -9.40 -16.91
C ALA A 65 8.54 -8.69 -17.56
N ASP A 66 8.96 -9.13 -18.75
CA ASP A 66 10.10 -8.56 -19.48
C ASP A 66 9.69 -7.43 -20.44
N ASP A 67 8.39 -7.23 -20.67
CA ASP A 67 7.88 -6.16 -21.53
C ASP A 67 7.66 -4.87 -20.70
N LEU A 68 8.75 -4.14 -20.51
CA LEU A 68 8.77 -2.92 -19.68
C LEU A 68 7.81 -1.84 -20.19
N ASP A 69 7.69 -1.68 -21.50
CA ASP A 69 6.80 -0.66 -22.09
C ASP A 69 5.33 -1.03 -21.82
N ALA A 70 4.96 -2.30 -21.99
CA ALA A 70 3.61 -2.77 -21.67
C ALA A 70 3.30 -2.65 -20.17
N LEU A 71 4.28 -2.87 -19.29
CA LEU A 71 4.12 -2.72 -17.85
C LEU A 71 3.97 -1.24 -17.43
N GLU A 72 4.74 -0.34 -18.04
CA GLU A 72 4.63 1.10 -17.76
C GLU A 72 3.25 1.64 -18.17
N GLN A 73 2.76 1.25 -19.35
CA GLN A 73 1.42 1.63 -19.81
C GLN A 73 0.32 1.12 -18.87
N ALA A 74 0.40 -0.15 -18.45
CA ALA A 74 -0.55 -0.71 -17.48
C ALA A 74 -0.47 0.01 -16.12
N SER A 75 0.73 0.33 -15.65
CA SER A 75 0.96 1.08 -14.40
C SER A 75 0.33 2.47 -14.45
N ALA A 76 0.47 3.19 -15.56
CA ALA A 76 -0.13 4.51 -15.76
C ALA A 76 -1.66 4.46 -15.73
N GLU A 77 -2.26 3.47 -16.40
CA GLU A 77 -3.72 3.26 -16.39
C GLU A 77 -4.23 2.92 -14.98
N ILE A 78 -3.55 2.03 -14.26
CA ILE A 78 -3.89 1.68 -12.87
C ILE A 78 -3.82 2.90 -11.96
N ARG A 79 -2.78 3.73 -12.10
CA ARG A 79 -2.63 4.96 -11.31
C ARG A 79 -3.78 5.93 -11.56
N ALA A 80 -4.13 6.17 -12.82
CA ALA A 80 -5.23 7.07 -13.17
C ALA A 80 -6.58 6.58 -12.59
N MET A 81 -6.82 5.27 -12.56
CA MET A 81 -8.01 4.71 -11.91
C MET A 81 -8.03 4.95 -10.39
N ILE A 82 -6.88 4.88 -9.73
CA ILE A 82 -6.78 5.14 -8.28
C ILE A 82 -7.00 6.63 -7.97
N GLU A 83 -6.42 7.53 -8.77
CA GLU A 83 -6.47 8.98 -8.55
C GLU A 83 -7.82 9.63 -8.90
N SER A 84 -8.66 8.96 -9.72
CA SER A 84 -9.97 9.46 -10.15
C SER A 84 -11.15 9.03 -9.27
N ARG A 85 -10.87 8.47 -8.09
CA ARG A 85 -11.87 7.95 -7.14
C ARG A 85 -12.01 8.82 -5.90
#